data_AF-A0A7Y1UXZ9-F1
#
_entry.id   AF-A0A7Y1UXZ9-F1
#
_cell.length_a   1.000
_cell.length_b   1.000
_cell.length_c   1.000
_cell.angle_alpha   90.00
_cell.angle_beta   90.00
_cell.angle_gamma   90.00
#
_symmetry.space_group_name_H-M   'P 1'
#
loop_
_entity.id
_entity.type
_entity.pdbx_description
1 polymer ?
#
loop_
_entity_poly.entity_id
_entity_poly.type
_entity_poly.pdbx_seq_one_letter_code
_entity_poly.pdbx_strand_id
1 'polypeptide(L)'
;MSLQFYDQNIPCLAACPVHTNAGAYVAAIADGDDLDAYLTARLPNPFASVCGRVCAAPCEDACRRGEIDQPIAIRALKRFVTEKYGVEAGGEEWRKVAAPPVQDRPQSIGVVGGGPAGMACAHDLRRHGYQVTVYEATGQLGGMMKLGIPEYRLDRDLLTAELDAIVDLGVEVHLNTKLGSDVTFTELQQRHDSLFLAIGASLGRGLDIEGHQADGVLKAIEFLINVNQGFEVEVGERVVVIGGGDVAMDAARTALRRDDYEAARLEHEQEASGRSLHEALDAARSAARAGATNVTVISLESAEEMPASPFELEEAQHEDIDFVHRRGPARILVENGSVVGLETIGVNSVFDENGRFSPDFDQDDLRTFEADTVILAVGQAVDVEALGGSDVELSPRGTIGVADDLATSLDGVWAGGDAAHGPRTLIEAIADGRRVASAIHERFTGERPQDRTGQMVELQQFHRFDDTYDRWDRLDIPTVATDRRVGLAQVELGFTEQQARCEAARCLRCFANIQLDVNKCVLCALCADVCPLDLIDLVPAEEVGGAVGHTALTLNEQACIRCGLCIERCPPRALSMGVWTGVGVPEPVLAGGGPSL
;
A
#
# COMPACT_ATOMS: atom_id res chain seq x y z
N MET A 1 4.86 23.14 21.14
CA MET A 1 4.33 21.80 21.44
C MET A 1 4.63 20.95 20.21
N SER A 2 5.21 19.76 20.34
CA SER A 2 5.40 18.91 19.15
C SER A 2 4.01 18.57 18.58
N LEU A 3 3.86 18.62 17.24
CA LEU A 3 2.62 18.20 16.58
C LEU A 3 2.35 16.69 16.75
N GLN A 4 3.33 15.95 17.27
CA GLN A 4 3.30 14.50 17.42
C GLN A 4 2.04 13.98 18.13
N PHE A 5 1.55 14.67 19.17
CA PHE A 5 0.30 14.29 19.83
C PHE A 5 -0.90 14.38 18.87
N TYR A 6 -0.96 15.42 18.03
CA TYR A 6 -2.05 15.62 17.09
C TYR A 6 -1.96 14.66 15.92
N ASP A 7 -0.76 14.41 15.40
CA ASP A 7 -0.54 13.42 14.35
C ASP A 7 -0.96 12.03 14.84
N GLN A 8 -0.58 11.66 16.07
CA GLN A 8 -1.01 10.42 16.72
C GLN A 8 -2.52 10.37 16.99
N ASN A 9 -3.16 11.52 17.20
CA ASN A 9 -4.61 11.60 17.43
C ASN A 9 -5.44 11.61 16.13
N ILE A 10 -4.79 11.55 14.95
CA ILE A 10 -5.44 11.32 13.66
C ILE A 10 -5.05 9.92 13.21
N PRO A 11 -5.81 8.87 13.58
CA PRO A 11 -5.34 7.48 13.45
C PRO A 11 -5.00 7.08 12.01
N CYS A 12 -5.80 7.51 11.04
CA CYS A 12 -5.57 7.23 9.63
C CYS A 12 -4.31 7.91 9.06
N LEU A 13 -3.92 9.08 9.59
CA LEU A 13 -2.68 9.78 9.23
C LEU A 13 -1.47 9.11 9.89
N ALA A 14 -1.60 8.74 11.16
CA ALA A 14 -0.55 8.08 11.93
C ALA A 14 -0.22 6.68 11.37
N ALA A 15 -1.25 5.94 10.94
CA ALA A 15 -1.10 4.59 10.40
C ALA A 15 -0.58 4.57 8.95
N CYS A 16 -0.71 5.66 8.20
CA CYS A 16 -0.19 5.74 6.83
C CYS A 16 1.33 5.93 6.86
N PRO A 17 2.15 5.00 6.33
CA PRO A 17 3.61 5.10 6.42
C PRO A 17 4.23 6.34 5.77
N VAL A 18 3.56 6.90 4.75
CA VAL A 18 3.97 8.14 4.09
C VAL A 18 3.32 9.40 4.70
N HIS A 19 2.52 9.24 5.76
CA HIS A 19 1.76 10.30 6.44
C HIS A 19 0.84 11.10 5.51
N THR A 20 0.02 10.37 4.72
CA THR A 20 -1.09 10.99 3.96
C THR A 20 -2.21 11.40 4.90
N ASN A 21 -2.69 12.63 4.80
CA ASN A 21 -3.82 13.11 5.61
C ASN A 21 -5.15 12.60 5.04
N ALA A 22 -5.44 11.33 5.33
CA ALA A 22 -6.65 10.65 4.85
C ALA A 22 -7.94 11.32 5.31
N GLY A 23 -7.99 11.74 6.58
CA GLY A 23 -9.14 12.47 7.09
C GLY A 23 -9.43 13.74 6.28
N ALA A 24 -8.40 14.53 5.94
CA ALA A 24 -8.56 15.78 5.20
C ALA A 24 -9.06 15.56 3.77
N TYR A 25 -8.47 14.65 2.99
CA TYR A 25 -8.94 14.45 1.62
C TYR A 25 -10.32 13.76 1.56
N VAL A 26 -10.62 12.87 2.51
CA VAL A 26 -11.96 12.29 2.59
C VAL A 26 -12.99 13.36 2.93
N ALA A 27 -12.70 14.27 3.87
CA ALA A 27 -13.58 15.38 4.17
C ALA A 27 -13.79 16.30 2.94
N ALA A 28 -12.73 16.61 2.20
CA ALA A 28 -12.83 17.38 0.96
C ALA A 28 -13.70 16.68 -0.10
N ILE A 29 -13.63 15.35 -0.24
CA ILE A 29 -14.56 14.58 -1.09
C ILE A 29 -16.00 14.76 -0.59
N ALA A 30 -16.26 14.65 0.71
CA ALA A 30 -17.61 14.85 1.26
C ALA A 30 -18.15 16.25 0.97
N ASP A 31 -17.28 17.26 1.01
CA ASP A 31 -17.59 18.67 0.76
C ASP A 31 -17.68 19.02 -0.74
N GLY A 32 -17.32 18.09 -1.63
CA GLY A 32 -17.36 18.25 -3.09
C GLY A 32 -16.11 18.90 -3.69
N ASP A 33 -15.04 19.09 -2.91
CA ASP A 33 -13.75 19.63 -3.36
C ASP A 33 -12.76 18.52 -3.75
N ASP A 34 -13.07 17.88 -4.87
CA ASP A 34 -12.31 16.70 -5.33
C ASP A 34 -10.87 17.01 -5.74
N LEU A 35 -10.60 18.24 -6.19
CA LEU A 35 -9.24 18.62 -6.60
C LEU A 35 -8.35 18.79 -5.37
N ASP A 36 -8.80 19.49 -4.34
CA ASP A 36 -8.04 19.62 -3.10
C ASP A 36 -7.89 18.26 -2.40
N ALA A 37 -8.91 17.39 -2.49
CA ALA A 37 -8.80 16.02 -2.04
C ALA A 37 -7.68 15.25 -2.77
N TYR A 38 -7.65 15.32 -4.11
CA TYR A 38 -6.60 14.71 -4.92
C TYR A 38 -5.20 15.24 -4.54
N LEU A 39 -5.03 16.57 -4.49
CA LEU A 39 -3.75 17.19 -4.17
C LEU A 39 -3.27 16.83 -2.76
N THR A 40 -4.20 16.72 -1.80
CA THR A 40 -3.91 16.25 -0.43
C THR A 40 -3.47 14.79 -0.40
N ALA A 41 -4.11 13.92 -1.17
CA ALA A 41 -3.72 12.52 -1.29
C ALA A 41 -2.35 12.35 -2.00
N ARG A 42 -2.08 13.18 -3.01
CA ARG A 42 -0.87 13.15 -3.84
C ARG A 42 0.37 13.73 -3.16
N LEU A 43 0.22 14.79 -2.37
CA LEU A 43 1.31 15.57 -1.81
C LEU A 43 2.42 14.74 -1.13
N PRO A 44 2.11 13.76 -0.25
CA PRO A 44 3.13 12.91 0.35
C PRO A 44 3.34 11.57 -0.38
N ASN A 45 2.58 11.28 -1.45
CA ASN A 45 2.59 9.98 -2.09
C ASN A 45 2.72 10.08 -3.61
N PRO A 46 3.92 9.85 -4.19
CA PRO A 46 4.12 9.85 -5.64
C PRO A 46 3.44 8.68 -6.37
N PHE A 47 2.83 7.74 -5.63
CA PHE A 47 2.07 6.62 -6.16
C PHE A 47 0.62 6.65 -5.64
N ALA A 48 0.02 7.83 -5.53
CA ALA A 48 -1.35 7.98 -5.05
C ALA A 48 -2.35 7.15 -5.88
N SER A 49 -2.15 7.08 -7.20
CA SER A 49 -3.07 6.43 -8.15
C SER A 49 -2.96 4.90 -8.08
N VAL A 50 -1.75 4.36 -8.01
CA VAL A 50 -1.48 2.95 -7.69
C VAL A 50 -2.02 2.60 -6.29
N CYS A 51 -1.74 3.42 -5.28
CA CYS A 51 -2.21 3.19 -3.91
C CYS A 51 -3.73 3.33 -3.75
N GLY A 52 -4.44 3.94 -4.70
CA GLY A 52 -5.90 3.92 -4.77
C GLY A 52 -6.45 2.54 -5.13
N ARG A 53 -5.64 1.66 -5.71
CA ARG A 53 -6.07 0.35 -6.21
C ARG A 53 -5.55 -0.81 -5.36
N VAL A 54 -4.26 -0.78 -5.02
CA VAL A 54 -3.58 -1.97 -4.45
C VAL A 54 -2.92 -1.73 -3.09
N CYS A 55 -3.18 -0.60 -2.44
CA CYS A 55 -2.68 -0.38 -1.08
C CYS A 55 -3.37 -1.35 -0.11
N ALA A 56 -2.61 -1.86 0.86
CA ALA A 56 -3.12 -2.61 2.01
C ALA A 56 -3.98 -1.77 2.97
N ALA A 57 -4.02 -0.44 2.75
CA ALA A 57 -4.89 0.50 3.46
C ALA A 57 -4.81 0.46 5.00
N PRO A 58 -3.60 0.54 5.62
CA PRO A 58 -3.47 0.55 7.09
C PRO A 58 -4.20 1.73 7.76
N CYS A 59 -4.50 2.77 6.98
CA CYS A 59 -5.33 3.88 7.41
C CYS A 59 -6.80 3.51 7.69
N GLU A 60 -7.32 2.45 7.04
CA GLU A 60 -8.65 1.90 7.29
C GLU A 60 -8.65 1.04 8.55
N ASP A 61 -7.63 0.19 8.75
CA ASP A 61 -7.47 -0.63 9.95
C ASP A 61 -7.42 0.21 11.22
N ALA A 62 -6.72 1.34 11.17
CA ALA A 62 -6.62 2.28 12.30
C ALA A 62 -7.81 3.25 12.39
N CYS A 63 -8.77 3.22 11.48
CA CYS A 63 -9.82 4.23 11.42
C CYS A 63 -10.69 4.21 12.68
N ARG A 64 -10.79 5.35 13.39
CA ARG A 64 -11.62 5.50 14.60
C ARG A 64 -13.08 5.10 14.38
N ARG A 65 -13.60 5.24 13.16
CA ARG A 65 -14.96 4.84 12.82
C ARG A 65 -15.18 3.33 12.95
N GLY A 66 -14.14 2.51 12.76
CA GLY A 66 -14.19 1.06 12.95
C GLY A 66 -14.49 0.61 14.38
N GLU A 67 -14.31 1.49 15.39
CA GLU A 67 -14.73 1.20 16.78
C GLU A 67 -16.23 1.42 17.00
N ILE A 68 -16.92 2.07 16.06
CA ILE A 68 -18.36 2.36 16.12
C ILE A 68 -19.12 1.36 15.25
N ASP A 69 -18.73 1.25 13.97
CA ASP A 69 -19.34 0.36 13.00
C ASP A 69 -18.30 -0.28 12.06
N GLN A 70 -17.98 0.36 10.94
CA GLN A 70 -17.10 -0.10 9.89
C GLN A 70 -16.21 1.08 9.46
N PRO A 71 -14.91 0.85 9.21
CA PRO A 71 -14.01 1.93 8.82
C PRO A 71 -14.43 2.59 7.50
N ILE A 72 -13.91 3.78 7.25
CA ILE A 72 -14.12 4.47 5.98
C ILE A 72 -13.37 3.72 4.88
N ALA A 73 -13.96 3.56 3.68
CA ALA A 73 -13.30 3.02 2.49
C ALA A 73 -12.34 4.04 1.85
N ILE A 74 -11.32 4.43 2.63
CA ILE A 74 -10.30 5.43 2.32
C ILE A 74 -9.57 5.12 1.00
N ARG A 75 -9.24 3.86 0.73
CA ARG A 75 -8.57 3.43 -0.52
C ARG A 75 -9.45 3.70 -1.75
N ALA A 76 -10.71 3.28 -1.70
CA ALA A 76 -11.65 3.49 -2.80
C ALA A 76 -11.97 4.97 -3.02
N LEU A 77 -12.03 5.77 -1.95
CA LEU A 77 -12.18 7.23 -2.05
C LEU A 77 -10.94 7.90 -2.65
N LYS A 78 -9.74 7.40 -2.35
CA LYS A 78 -8.50 7.85 -3.01
C LYS A 78 -8.55 7.55 -4.51
N ARG A 79 -8.98 6.34 -4.89
CA ARG A 79 -9.16 5.97 -6.30
C ARG A 79 -10.13 6.90 -7.03
N PHE A 80 -11.27 7.22 -6.41
CA PHE A 80 -12.26 8.13 -6.99
C PHE A 80 -11.63 9.48 -7.40
N VAL A 81 -10.81 10.09 -6.55
CA VAL A 81 -10.17 11.37 -6.88
C VAL A 81 -8.97 11.23 -7.82
N THR A 82 -8.24 10.12 -7.80
CA THR A 82 -7.15 9.88 -8.76
C THR A 82 -7.69 9.57 -10.16
N GLU A 83 -8.82 8.89 -10.29
CA GLU A 83 -9.45 8.70 -11.61
C GLU A 83 -9.90 10.04 -12.25
N LYS A 84 -10.18 11.05 -11.42
CA LYS A 84 -10.61 12.38 -11.88
C LYS A 84 -9.45 13.33 -12.18
N TYR A 85 -8.35 13.27 -11.43
CA TYR A 85 -7.23 14.24 -11.50
C TYR A 85 -5.82 13.64 -11.50
N GLY A 86 -5.72 12.33 -11.32
CA GLY A 86 -4.47 11.58 -11.33
C GLY A 86 -3.81 11.53 -12.70
N VAL A 87 -2.72 10.78 -12.78
CA VAL A 87 -1.97 10.62 -14.03
C VAL A 87 -2.81 9.93 -15.10
N GLU A 88 -3.74 9.06 -14.70
CA GLU A 88 -4.69 8.40 -15.59
C GLU A 88 -5.71 9.34 -16.24
N ALA A 89 -5.95 10.51 -15.65
CA ALA A 89 -6.87 11.50 -16.21
C ALA A 89 -6.24 12.30 -17.36
N GLY A 90 -4.93 12.13 -17.64
CA GLY A 90 -4.19 12.85 -18.68
C GLY A 90 -3.92 14.33 -18.35
N GLY A 91 -4.19 14.76 -17.11
CA GLY A 91 -3.93 16.11 -16.62
C GLY A 91 -2.57 16.25 -15.93
N GLU A 92 -2.18 17.50 -15.66
CA GLU A 92 -0.90 17.82 -14.99
C GLU A 92 -1.09 18.36 -13.56
N GLU A 93 -2.27 18.16 -12.97
CA GLU A 93 -2.62 18.67 -11.63
C GLU A 93 -1.63 18.22 -10.56
N TRP A 94 -1.08 17.00 -10.70
CA TRP A 94 -0.05 16.46 -9.83
C TRP A 94 1.20 17.35 -9.71
N ARG A 95 1.54 18.14 -10.75
CA ARG A 95 2.69 19.06 -10.72
C ARG A 95 2.54 20.17 -9.70
N LYS A 96 1.31 20.52 -9.31
CA LYS A 96 1.04 21.54 -8.27
C LYS A 96 1.69 21.18 -6.93
N VAL A 97 1.89 19.89 -6.64
CA VAL A 97 2.47 19.41 -5.38
C VAL A 97 3.81 18.68 -5.56
N ALA A 98 4.20 18.38 -6.80
CA ALA A 98 5.37 17.55 -7.12
C ALA A 98 6.39 18.19 -8.09
N ALA A 99 6.27 19.48 -8.41
CA ALA A 99 7.22 20.15 -9.29
C ALA A 99 8.66 20.14 -8.73
N PRO A 100 9.70 20.01 -9.60
CA PRO A 100 11.09 20.15 -9.20
C PRO A 100 11.43 21.61 -8.88
N PRO A 101 12.51 21.87 -8.12
CA PRO A 101 12.91 23.23 -7.79
C PRO A 101 13.53 23.92 -9.02
N VAL A 102 13.57 25.25 -8.99
CA VAL A 102 14.07 26.07 -10.10
C VAL A 102 15.59 25.89 -10.34
N GLN A 103 16.33 25.43 -9.33
CA GLN A 103 17.79 25.25 -9.39
C GLN A 103 18.18 23.82 -9.04
N ASP A 104 18.94 23.19 -9.92
CA ASP A 104 19.56 21.90 -9.66
C ASP A 104 20.77 22.03 -8.74
N ARG A 105 21.02 20.94 -8.01
CA ARG A 105 22.18 20.73 -7.15
C ARG A 105 23.27 19.98 -7.91
N PRO A 106 24.55 20.21 -7.56
CA PRO A 106 25.66 19.55 -8.24
C PRO A 106 25.79 18.06 -7.89
N GLN A 107 25.24 17.61 -6.76
CA GLN A 107 25.41 16.23 -6.29
C GLN A 107 24.64 15.22 -7.14
N SER A 108 25.28 14.09 -7.40
CA SER A 108 24.75 12.95 -8.16
C SER A 108 24.40 11.79 -7.22
N ILE A 109 23.20 11.24 -7.37
CA ILE A 109 22.68 10.15 -6.54
C ILE A 109 22.32 8.96 -7.42
N GLY A 110 22.86 7.79 -7.09
CA GLY A 110 22.52 6.53 -7.75
C GLY A 110 21.44 5.78 -6.98
N VAL A 111 20.38 5.37 -7.67
CA VAL A 111 19.31 4.53 -7.11
C VAL A 111 19.32 3.18 -7.82
N VAL A 112 19.50 2.09 -7.09
CA VAL A 112 19.53 0.74 -7.65
C VAL A 112 18.20 0.05 -7.39
N GLY A 113 17.43 -0.19 -8.46
CA GLY A 113 16.07 -0.74 -8.43
C GLY A 113 15.03 0.33 -8.78
N GLY A 114 14.30 0.12 -9.87
CA GLY A 114 13.21 0.97 -10.37
C GLY A 114 11.83 0.59 -9.81
N GLY A 115 11.79 0.00 -8.62
CA GLY A 115 10.58 -0.35 -7.89
C GLY A 115 10.00 0.81 -7.06
N PRO A 116 8.98 0.55 -6.22
CA PRO A 116 8.27 1.60 -5.48
C PRO A 116 9.19 2.43 -4.56
N ALA A 117 10.09 1.77 -3.83
CA ALA A 117 11.04 2.46 -2.94
C ALA A 117 12.01 3.35 -3.75
N GLY A 118 12.65 2.79 -4.77
CA GLY A 118 13.62 3.50 -5.61
C GLY A 118 13.01 4.70 -6.31
N MET A 119 11.84 4.53 -6.92
CA MET A 119 11.15 5.60 -7.64
C MET A 119 10.58 6.67 -6.69
N ALA A 120 10.12 6.30 -5.49
CA ALA A 120 9.73 7.29 -4.47
C ALA A 120 10.92 8.13 -3.98
N CYS A 121 12.08 7.50 -3.79
CA CYS A 121 13.32 8.19 -3.46
C CYS A 121 13.75 9.13 -4.60
N ALA A 122 13.72 8.64 -5.85
CA ALA A 122 14.05 9.44 -7.03
C ALA A 122 13.15 10.67 -7.18
N HIS A 123 11.83 10.50 -6.97
CA HIS A 123 10.85 11.58 -6.95
C HIS A 123 11.22 12.67 -5.92
N ASP A 124 11.43 12.30 -4.66
CA ASP A 124 11.70 13.28 -3.60
C ASP A 124 13.08 13.94 -3.78
N LEU A 125 14.11 13.20 -4.23
CA LEU A 125 15.42 13.77 -4.54
C LEU A 125 15.39 14.75 -5.72
N ARG A 126 14.64 14.46 -6.78
CA ARG A 126 14.44 15.41 -7.89
C ARG A 126 13.71 16.67 -7.43
N ARG A 127 12.74 16.55 -6.52
CA ARG A 127 12.09 17.71 -5.88
C ARG A 127 13.01 18.53 -4.97
N HIS A 128 14.12 17.96 -4.55
CA HIS A 128 15.19 18.69 -3.86
C HIS A 128 16.32 19.19 -4.79
N GLY A 129 16.22 18.91 -6.10
CA GLY A 129 17.13 19.40 -7.14
C GLY A 129 18.34 18.51 -7.43
N TYR A 130 18.44 17.32 -6.83
CA TYR A 130 19.58 16.42 -7.04
C TYR A 130 19.58 15.79 -8.43
N GLN A 131 20.75 15.48 -9.00
CA GLN A 131 20.85 14.68 -10.21
C GLN A 131 20.66 13.21 -9.83
N VAL A 132 19.63 12.54 -10.36
CA VAL A 132 19.28 11.17 -9.97
C VAL A 132 19.38 10.24 -11.17
N THR A 133 20.10 9.14 -11.00
CA THR A 133 20.19 8.06 -11.98
C THR A 133 19.65 6.77 -11.37
N VAL A 134 18.65 6.15 -12.01
CA VAL A 134 18.04 4.87 -11.61
C VAL A 134 18.62 3.75 -12.47
N TYR A 135 19.11 2.69 -11.84
CA TYR A 135 19.57 1.46 -12.47
C TYR A 135 18.57 0.34 -12.20
N GLU A 136 17.92 -0.15 -13.24
CA GLU A 136 16.88 -1.18 -13.15
C GLU A 136 17.34 -2.46 -13.85
N ALA A 137 17.24 -3.59 -13.15
CA ALA A 137 17.73 -4.88 -13.63
C ALA A 137 16.93 -5.39 -14.83
N THR A 138 15.64 -5.05 -14.92
CA THR A 138 14.74 -5.51 -15.98
C THR A 138 14.62 -4.49 -17.12
N GLY A 139 13.92 -4.90 -18.19
CA GLY A 139 13.65 -4.03 -19.33
C GLY A 139 12.58 -2.96 -19.10
N GLN A 140 12.09 -2.79 -17.87
CA GLN A 140 11.02 -1.85 -17.55
C GLN A 140 11.03 -1.42 -16.08
N LEU A 141 10.55 -0.21 -15.79
CA LEU A 141 10.36 0.27 -14.42
C LEU A 141 9.11 -0.37 -13.76
N GLY A 142 9.01 -0.17 -12.44
CA GLY A 142 7.84 -0.53 -11.63
C GLY A 142 8.11 -1.65 -10.62
N GLY A 143 9.18 -2.43 -10.79
CA GLY A 143 9.52 -3.55 -9.90
C GLY A 143 8.31 -4.46 -9.64
N MET A 144 8.09 -4.87 -8.39
CA MET A 144 6.97 -5.75 -8.03
C MET A 144 5.57 -5.15 -8.29
N MET A 145 5.42 -3.83 -8.44
CA MET A 145 4.13 -3.26 -8.88
C MET A 145 3.77 -3.73 -10.29
N LYS A 146 4.77 -3.86 -11.17
CA LYS A 146 4.57 -4.30 -12.55
C LYS A 146 4.73 -5.82 -12.70
N LEU A 147 5.69 -6.39 -12.00
CA LEU A 147 6.10 -7.78 -12.16
C LEU A 147 5.35 -8.74 -11.23
N GLY A 148 4.91 -8.28 -10.06
CA GLY A 148 4.21 -9.11 -9.07
C GLY A 148 2.71 -8.98 -9.14
N ILE A 149 2.21 -7.73 -9.10
CA ILE A 149 0.78 -7.45 -9.03
C ILE A 149 0.13 -7.76 -10.38
N PRO A 150 -0.91 -8.61 -10.42
CA PRO A 150 -1.66 -8.92 -11.63
C PRO A 150 -2.32 -7.70 -12.29
N GLU A 151 -2.46 -7.74 -13.62
CA GLU A 151 -2.97 -6.62 -14.41
C GLU A 151 -4.43 -6.26 -14.09
N TYR A 152 -5.25 -7.26 -13.79
CA TYR A 152 -6.64 -7.07 -13.37
C TYR A 152 -6.80 -6.38 -12.00
N ARG A 153 -5.71 -6.21 -11.23
CA ARG A 153 -5.66 -5.40 -10.00
C ARG A 153 -5.00 -4.05 -10.22
N LEU A 154 -3.97 -4.01 -11.07
CA LEU A 154 -3.22 -2.78 -11.38
C LEU A 154 -2.95 -2.67 -12.88
N ASP A 155 -3.66 -1.72 -13.49
CA ASP A 155 -3.55 -1.41 -14.92
C ASP A 155 -2.13 -0.95 -15.29
N ARG A 156 -1.63 -1.46 -16.43
CA ARG A 156 -0.25 -1.25 -16.87
C ARG A 156 -0.04 0.15 -17.44
N ASP A 157 -1.05 0.74 -18.07
CA ASP A 157 -0.97 2.08 -18.64
C ASP A 157 -0.93 3.14 -17.52
N LEU A 158 -1.78 2.99 -16.50
CA LEU A 158 -1.76 3.77 -15.28
C LEU A 158 -0.39 3.71 -14.60
N LEU A 159 0.14 2.51 -14.40
CA LEU A 159 1.43 2.35 -13.73
C LEU A 159 2.55 3.00 -14.53
N THR A 160 2.55 2.83 -15.86
CA THR A 160 3.48 3.50 -16.77
C THR A 160 3.36 5.02 -16.65
N ALA A 161 2.15 5.58 -16.70
CA ALA A 161 1.91 7.02 -16.55
C ALA A 161 2.39 7.56 -15.19
N GLU A 162 2.26 6.79 -14.10
CA GLU A 162 2.73 7.21 -12.78
C GLU A 162 4.27 7.18 -12.67
N LEU A 163 4.92 6.21 -13.31
CA LEU A 163 6.38 6.14 -13.41
C LEU A 163 6.94 7.24 -14.32
N ASP A 164 6.31 7.47 -15.47
CA ASP A 164 6.68 8.51 -16.43
C ASP A 164 6.57 9.89 -15.79
N ALA A 165 5.53 10.15 -14.98
CA ALA A 165 5.42 11.39 -14.21
C ALA A 165 6.62 11.63 -13.27
N ILE A 166 7.23 10.57 -12.73
CA ILE A 166 8.46 10.68 -11.92
C ILE A 166 9.68 10.88 -12.81
N VAL A 167 9.78 10.15 -13.93
CA VAL A 167 10.88 10.27 -14.89
C VAL A 167 10.94 11.68 -15.48
N ASP A 168 9.78 12.27 -15.79
CA ASP A 168 9.60 13.63 -16.31
C ASP A 168 10.12 14.72 -15.36
N LEU A 169 10.38 14.41 -14.08
CA LEU A 169 11.07 15.32 -13.17
C LEU A 169 12.57 15.45 -13.50
N GLY A 170 13.08 14.71 -14.47
CA GLY A 170 14.48 14.69 -14.90
C GLY A 170 15.29 13.55 -14.28
N VAL A 171 14.67 12.39 -14.05
CA VAL A 171 15.39 11.18 -13.59
C VAL A 171 16.03 10.51 -14.80
N GLU A 172 17.34 10.24 -14.75
CA GLU A 172 18.01 9.40 -15.73
C GLU A 172 17.74 7.93 -15.43
N VAL A 173 17.39 7.13 -16.44
CA VAL A 173 17.03 5.71 -16.25
C VAL A 173 17.90 4.82 -17.14
N HIS A 174 18.52 3.82 -16.52
CA HIS A 174 19.24 2.73 -17.18
C HIS A 174 18.51 1.41 -16.92
N LEU A 175 17.75 0.95 -17.91
CA LEU A 175 17.09 -0.37 -17.92
C LEU A 175 18.08 -1.48 -18.28
N ASN A 176 17.73 -2.74 -18.02
CA ASN A 176 18.57 -3.92 -18.27
C ASN A 176 19.99 -3.77 -17.67
N THR A 177 20.07 -3.16 -16.49
CA THR A 177 21.33 -2.88 -15.80
C THR A 177 21.27 -3.50 -14.41
N LYS A 178 21.62 -4.79 -14.31
CA LYS A 178 21.57 -5.52 -13.05
C LYS A 178 22.86 -5.32 -12.25
N LEU A 179 22.71 -4.98 -10.96
CA LEU A 179 23.82 -4.89 -10.02
C LEU A 179 24.45 -6.27 -9.83
N GLY A 180 25.78 -6.33 -9.85
CA GLY A 180 26.56 -7.56 -9.70
C GLY A 180 26.90 -8.26 -11.01
N SER A 181 26.19 -7.96 -12.12
CA SER A 181 26.48 -8.50 -13.45
C SER A 181 26.85 -7.43 -14.47
N ASP A 182 26.00 -6.43 -14.65
CA ASP A 182 26.15 -5.39 -15.69
C ASP A 182 26.88 -4.15 -15.16
N VAL A 183 26.69 -3.87 -13.87
CA VAL A 183 27.42 -2.85 -13.11
C VAL A 183 27.83 -3.42 -11.75
N THR A 184 29.01 -3.06 -11.29
CA THR A 184 29.49 -3.44 -9.96
C THR A 184 29.13 -2.40 -8.91
N PHE A 185 29.03 -2.81 -7.65
CA PHE A 185 28.81 -1.89 -6.54
C PHE A 185 29.89 -0.80 -6.47
N THR A 186 31.16 -1.17 -6.66
CA THR A 186 32.30 -0.23 -6.63
C THR A 186 32.23 0.81 -7.75
N GLU A 187 31.81 0.44 -8.95
CA GLU A 187 31.63 1.39 -10.05
C GLU A 187 30.56 2.43 -9.73
N LEU A 188 29.41 2.00 -9.19
CA LEU A 188 28.35 2.91 -8.79
C LEU A 188 28.78 3.85 -7.66
N GLN A 189 29.53 3.35 -6.69
CA GLN A 189 30.04 4.14 -5.57
C GLN A 189 31.07 5.19 -6.03
N GLN A 190 31.80 4.94 -7.11
CA GLN A 190 32.72 5.91 -7.72
C GLN A 190 31.99 6.94 -8.60
N ARG A 191 30.83 6.59 -9.17
CA ARG A 191 30.06 7.45 -10.07
C ARG A 191 29.16 8.45 -9.35
N HIS A 192 28.71 8.14 -8.14
CA HIS A 192 27.72 8.94 -7.41
C HIS A 192 28.22 9.36 -6.03
N ASP A 193 27.77 10.52 -5.55
CA ASP A 193 28.10 11.04 -4.22
C ASP A 193 27.40 10.25 -3.09
N SER A 194 26.25 9.63 -3.40
CA SER A 194 25.49 8.75 -2.51
C SER A 194 24.76 7.66 -3.32
N LEU A 195 24.49 6.53 -2.67
CA LEU A 195 23.73 5.42 -3.25
C LEU A 195 22.52 5.01 -2.40
N PHE A 196 21.46 4.60 -3.09
CA PHE A 196 20.30 3.94 -2.48
C PHE A 196 20.08 2.55 -3.10
N LEU A 197 20.11 1.52 -2.26
CA LEU A 197 19.90 0.12 -2.63
C LEU A 197 18.42 -0.27 -2.40
N ALA A 198 17.65 -0.32 -3.49
CA ALA A 198 16.23 -0.63 -3.53
C ALA A 198 15.92 -1.85 -4.43
N ILE A 199 16.81 -2.85 -4.42
CA ILE A 199 16.77 -4.04 -5.29
C ILE A 199 15.57 -5.00 -5.02
N GLY A 200 14.85 -4.79 -3.93
CA GLY A 200 13.66 -5.57 -3.55
C GLY A 200 13.96 -7.03 -3.14
N ALA A 201 12.89 -7.80 -2.91
CA ALA A 201 12.94 -9.25 -2.68
C ALA A 201 12.33 -10.00 -3.87
N SER A 202 13.11 -10.11 -4.95
CA SER A 202 12.66 -10.66 -6.23
C SER A 202 12.81 -12.17 -6.38
N LEU A 203 13.42 -12.86 -5.41
CA LEU A 203 13.63 -14.31 -5.46
C LEU A 203 12.51 -15.04 -4.71
N GLY A 204 11.94 -16.10 -5.31
CA GLY A 204 10.98 -16.98 -4.64
C GLY A 204 11.67 -17.99 -3.72
N ARG A 205 11.13 -18.20 -2.52
CA ARG A 205 11.57 -19.28 -1.61
C ARG A 205 11.03 -20.63 -2.09
N GLY A 206 11.86 -21.65 -1.99
CA GLY A 206 11.44 -23.05 -2.16
C GLY A 206 11.15 -23.71 -0.81
N LEU A 207 10.71 -24.97 -0.87
CA LEU A 207 10.61 -25.87 0.28
C LEU A 207 11.56 -27.05 0.07
N ASP A 208 12.30 -27.40 1.13
CA ASP A 208 13.15 -28.59 1.12
C ASP A 208 12.31 -29.82 1.52
N ILE A 209 11.44 -30.24 0.60
CA ILE A 209 10.58 -31.42 0.75
C ILE A 209 10.82 -32.39 -0.41
N GLU A 210 10.47 -33.65 -0.22
CA GLU A 210 10.52 -34.65 -1.29
C GLU A 210 9.68 -34.19 -2.49
N GLY A 211 10.23 -34.32 -3.71
CA GLY A 211 9.55 -33.97 -4.96
C GLY A 211 9.61 -32.49 -5.36
N HIS A 212 10.22 -31.58 -4.58
CA HIS A 212 10.22 -30.14 -4.87
C HIS A 212 10.93 -29.69 -6.16
N GLN A 213 11.68 -30.58 -6.81
CA GLN A 213 12.41 -30.32 -8.06
C GLN A 213 11.70 -30.92 -9.30
N ALA A 214 10.51 -31.50 -9.13
CA ALA A 214 9.79 -32.13 -10.22
C ALA A 214 9.21 -31.12 -11.21
N ASP A 215 9.00 -31.57 -12.44
CA ASP A 215 8.32 -30.78 -13.47
C ASP A 215 6.86 -30.51 -13.02
N GLY A 216 6.43 -29.25 -13.06
CA GLY A 216 5.13 -28.81 -12.53
C GLY A 216 5.20 -28.20 -11.13
N VAL A 217 6.37 -28.13 -10.49
CA VAL A 217 6.59 -27.33 -9.27
C VAL A 217 7.06 -25.95 -9.65
N LEU A 218 6.24 -24.93 -9.36
CA LEU A 218 6.54 -23.53 -9.63
C LEU A 218 6.71 -22.76 -8.33
N LYS A 219 7.54 -21.71 -8.33
CA LYS A 219 7.52 -20.71 -7.25
C LYS A 219 6.61 -19.56 -7.68
N ALA A 220 5.75 -19.11 -6.78
CA ALA A 220 4.74 -18.09 -7.07
C ALA A 220 5.34 -16.80 -7.65
N ILE A 221 6.49 -16.38 -7.13
CA ILE A 221 7.16 -15.15 -7.55
C ILE A 221 7.67 -15.26 -9.00
N GLU A 222 8.35 -16.34 -9.33
CA GLU A 222 8.85 -16.59 -10.68
C GLU A 222 7.69 -16.77 -11.66
N PHE A 223 6.64 -17.49 -11.24
CA PHE A 223 5.39 -17.64 -11.99
C PHE A 223 4.74 -16.29 -12.33
N LEU A 224 4.48 -15.46 -11.31
CA LEU A 224 3.84 -14.15 -11.50
C LEU A 224 4.70 -13.21 -12.34
N ILE A 225 6.02 -13.15 -12.09
CA ILE A 225 6.96 -12.33 -12.88
C ILE A 225 6.89 -12.74 -14.35
N ASN A 226 6.98 -14.04 -14.64
CA ASN A 226 6.97 -14.54 -16.00
C ASN A 226 5.64 -14.22 -16.71
N VAL A 227 4.50 -14.50 -16.07
CA VAL A 227 3.17 -14.22 -16.63
C VAL A 227 3.00 -12.73 -16.90
N ASN A 228 3.35 -11.87 -15.94
CA ASN A 228 3.22 -10.41 -16.08
C ASN A 228 4.19 -9.80 -17.09
N GLN A 229 5.29 -10.50 -17.42
CA GLN A 229 6.19 -10.12 -18.51
C GLN A 229 5.74 -10.63 -19.88
N GLY A 230 4.62 -11.36 -19.93
CA GLY A 230 4.09 -11.96 -21.15
C GLY A 230 4.83 -13.23 -21.57
N PHE A 231 5.56 -13.89 -20.66
CA PHE A 231 6.09 -15.21 -20.94
C PHE A 231 5.00 -16.28 -20.78
N GLU A 232 5.04 -17.27 -21.66
CA GLU A 232 4.18 -18.44 -21.54
C GLU A 232 4.68 -19.32 -20.39
N VAL A 233 3.79 -19.58 -19.42
CA VAL A 233 4.03 -20.53 -18.34
C VAL A 233 2.97 -21.62 -18.41
N GLU A 234 3.42 -22.87 -18.51
CA GLU A 234 2.54 -24.02 -18.52
C GLU A 234 2.02 -24.31 -17.10
N VAL A 235 0.70 -24.44 -16.98
CA VAL A 235 0.01 -24.90 -15.77
C VAL A 235 -0.97 -26.00 -16.18
N GLY A 236 -1.07 -27.05 -15.37
CA GLY A 236 -2.00 -28.15 -15.61
C GLY A 236 -3.45 -27.80 -15.23
N GLU A 237 -4.35 -28.76 -15.41
CA GLU A 237 -5.79 -28.56 -15.14
C GLU A 237 -6.08 -28.44 -13.62
N ARG A 238 -5.34 -29.18 -12.79
CA ARG A 238 -5.47 -29.19 -11.32
C ARG A 238 -4.26 -28.52 -10.67
N VAL A 239 -4.45 -27.34 -10.11
CA VAL A 239 -3.39 -26.54 -9.50
C VAL A 239 -3.58 -26.49 -7.99
N VAL A 240 -2.51 -26.75 -7.25
CA VAL A 240 -2.46 -26.51 -5.80
C VAL A 240 -1.50 -25.38 -5.50
N VAL A 241 -1.97 -24.34 -4.81
CA VAL A 241 -1.15 -23.22 -4.34
C VAL A 241 -0.90 -23.36 -2.84
N ILE A 242 0.36 -23.37 -2.42
CA ILE A 242 0.75 -23.46 -1.02
C ILE A 242 1.09 -22.07 -0.49
N GLY A 243 0.29 -21.56 0.44
CA GLY A 243 0.50 -20.27 1.11
C GLY A 243 -0.81 -19.55 1.44
N GLY A 244 -0.81 -18.72 2.48
CA GLY A 244 -2.00 -18.01 2.96
C GLY A 244 -2.02 -16.49 2.71
N GLY A 245 -0.99 -15.92 2.09
CA GLY A 245 -0.87 -14.48 1.87
C GLY A 245 -1.36 -14.01 0.49
N ASP A 246 -1.31 -12.69 0.25
CA ASP A 246 -1.77 -12.08 -1.01
C ASP A 246 -1.08 -12.67 -2.25
N VAL A 247 0.22 -13.00 -2.17
CA VAL A 247 0.94 -13.66 -3.28
C VAL A 247 0.32 -15.00 -3.65
N ALA A 248 -0.21 -15.75 -2.69
CA ALA A 248 -0.91 -17.00 -2.96
C ALA A 248 -2.24 -16.74 -3.66
N MET A 249 -2.99 -15.71 -3.25
CA MET A 249 -4.25 -15.33 -3.90
C MET A 249 -4.00 -14.88 -5.35
N ASP A 250 -3.01 -14.01 -5.56
CA ASP A 250 -2.62 -13.53 -6.89
C ASP A 250 -2.18 -14.70 -7.78
N ALA A 251 -1.36 -15.63 -7.26
CA ALA A 251 -0.93 -16.81 -8.01
C ALA A 251 -2.10 -17.74 -8.36
N ALA A 252 -3.03 -17.99 -7.41
CA ALA A 252 -4.20 -18.84 -7.63
C ALA A 252 -5.13 -18.27 -8.70
N ARG A 253 -5.48 -16.97 -8.59
CA ARG A 253 -6.34 -16.27 -9.55
C ARG A 253 -5.67 -16.10 -10.91
N THR A 254 -4.36 -15.88 -10.93
CA THR A 254 -3.58 -15.81 -12.19
C THR A 254 -3.52 -17.18 -12.87
N ALA A 255 -3.40 -18.28 -12.13
CA ALA A 255 -3.45 -19.64 -12.69
C ALA A 255 -4.81 -19.93 -13.34
N LEU A 256 -5.92 -19.53 -12.72
CA LEU A 256 -7.26 -19.61 -13.31
C LEU A 256 -7.40 -18.79 -14.60
N ARG A 257 -6.77 -17.61 -14.65
CA ARG A 257 -6.86 -16.65 -15.77
C ARG A 257 -5.75 -16.84 -16.82
N ARG A 258 -5.07 -17.98 -16.84
CA ARG A 258 -3.91 -18.21 -17.73
C ARG A 258 -4.26 -17.99 -19.21
N ASP A 259 -5.43 -18.42 -19.64
CA ASP A 259 -5.88 -18.28 -21.03
C ASP A 259 -6.07 -16.81 -21.43
N ASP A 260 -6.51 -15.96 -20.49
CA ASP A 260 -6.65 -14.51 -20.71
C ASP A 260 -5.28 -13.83 -20.90
N TYR A 261 -4.27 -14.25 -20.13
CA TYR A 261 -2.89 -13.78 -20.30
C TYR A 261 -2.29 -14.25 -21.63
N GLU A 262 -2.55 -15.50 -22.04
CA GLU A 262 -2.11 -15.99 -23.35
C GLU A 262 -2.76 -15.21 -24.50
N ALA A 263 -4.06 -14.95 -24.41
CA ALA A 263 -4.78 -14.16 -25.40
C ALA A 263 -4.21 -12.73 -25.51
N ALA A 264 -3.99 -12.04 -24.38
CA ALA A 264 -3.40 -10.70 -24.35
C ALA A 264 -1.99 -10.66 -24.96
N ARG A 265 -1.16 -11.68 -24.68
CA ARG A 265 0.17 -11.81 -25.29
C ARG A 265 0.08 -11.95 -26.81
N LEU A 266 -0.80 -12.83 -27.30
CA LEU A 266 -0.99 -13.06 -28.73
C LEU A 266 -1.50 -11.80 -29.45
N GLU A 267 -2.37 -11.00 -28.82
CA GLU A 267 -2.82 -9.72 -29.34
C GLU A 267 -1.65 -8.72 -29.47
N HIS A 268 -0.81 -8.56 -28.44
CA HIS A 268 0.36 -7.68 -28.51
C HIS A 268 1.40 -8.12 -29.56
N GLU A 269 1.70 -9.41 -29.69
CA GLU A 269 2.61 -9.92 -30.72
C GLU A 269 2.06 -9.67 -32.14
N GLN A 270 0.73 -9.66 -32.30
CA GLN A 270 0.08 -9.38 -33.57
C GLN A 270 0.06 -7.90 -33.92
N GLU A 271 -0.17 -7.01 -32.96
CA GLU A 271 -0.02 -5.57 -33.16
C GLU A 271 1.42 -5.21 -33.56
N ALA A 272 2.41 -5.85 -32.94
CA ALA A 272 3.82 -5.70 -33.31
C ALA A 272 4.16 -6.29 -34.69
N SER A 273 3.43 -7.30 -35.17
CA SER A 273 3.71 -8.02 -36.43
C SER A 273 2.76 -7.70 -37.60
N GLY A 274 1.70 -6.93 -37.39
CA GLY A 274 0.74 -6.48 -38.40
C GLY A 274 -0.13 -7.60 -39.02
N ARG A 275 -0.41 -8.70 -38.30
CA ARG A 275 -1.20 -9.84 -38.80
C ARG A 275 -2.72 -9.68 -38.60
N SER A 276 -3.52 -10.47 -39.33
CA SER A 276 -4.98 -10.31 -39.49
C SER A 276 -5.81 -10.91 -38.34
N LEU A 277 -6.80 -10.13 -37.87
CA LEU A 277 -7.78 -10.39 -36.79
C LEU A 277 -8.52 -11.74 -36.83
N HIS A 278 -8.59 -12.43 -37.97
CA HIS A 278 -9.32 -13.70 -38.13
C HIS A 278 -8.58 -14.92 -37.56
N GLU A 279 -7.24 -14.91 -37.58
CA GLU A 279 -6.42 -16.02 -37.05
C GLU A 279 -6.40 -16.03 -35.50
N ALA A 280 -6.58 -14.86 -34.88
CA ALA A 280 -6.66 -14.67 -33.43
C ALA A 280 -7.88 -15.35 -32.78
N LEU A 281 -9.04 -15.28 -33.44
CA LEU A 281 -10.29 -15.88 -32.93
C LEU A 281 -10.28 -17.40 -32.95
N ASP A 282 -9.59 -18.02 -33.91
CA ASP A 282 -9.47 -19.48 -33.99
C ASP A 282 -8.37 -20.01 -33.05
N ALA A 283 -7.29 -19.25 -32.81
CA ALA A 283 -6.28 -19.58 -31.81
C ALA A 283 -6.84 -19.44 -30.38
N ALA A 284 -7.52 -18.33 -30.07
CA ALA A 284 -8.14 -18.08 -28.76
C ALA A 284 -9.25 -19.11 -28.44
N ARG A 285 -10.06 -19.52 -29.42
CA ARG A 285 -11.06 -20.60 -29.26
C ARG A 285 -10.46 -22.00 -29.10
N SER A 286 -9.24 -22.21 -29.58
CA SER A 286 -8.53 -23.50 -29.41
C SER A 286 -7.74 -23.54 -28.10
N ALA A 287 -7.27 -22.38 -27.61
CA ALA A 287 -6.57 -22.21 -26.35
C ALA A 287 -7.50 -22.28 -25.12
N ALA A 288 -8.78 -21.92 -25.26
CA ALA A 288 -9.83 -21.96 -24.22
C ALA A 288 -10.17 -23.35 -23.63
N ARG A 289 -9.27 -24.34 -23.75
CA ARG A 289 -9.40 -25.69 -23.21
C ARG A 289 -8.13 -26.19 -22.50
N ALA A 290 -7.09 -25.37 -22.33
CA ALA A 290 -5.83 -25.77 -21.71
C ALA A 290 -5.37 -24.72 -20.68
N GLY A 291 -6.03 -24.74 -19.51
CA GLY A 291 -5.73 -23.88 -18.37
C GLY A 291 -6.21 -24.50 -17.07
N ALA A 292 -5.89 -23.88 -15.93
CA ALA A 292 -6.34 -24.39 -14.65
C ALA A 292 -7.87 -24.33 -14.57
N THR A 293 -8.51 -25.47 -14.31
CA THR A 293 -9.97 -25.57 -14.13
C THR A 293 -10.35 -25.85 -12.69
N ASN A 294 -9.41 -26.35 -11.89
CA ASN A 294 -9.53 -26.53 -10.46
C ASN A 294 -8.29 -25.95 -9.78
N VAL A 295 -8.48 -24.93 -8.96
CA VAL A 295 -7.41 -24.33 -8.17
C VAL A 295 -7.77 -24.46 -6.69
N THR A 296 -6.88 -25.10 -5.94
CA THR A 296 -7.00 -25.25 -4.49
C THR A 296 -5.87 -24.50 -3.79
N VAL A 297 -6.20 -23.61 -2.86
CA VAL A 297 -5.25 -22.97 -1.96
C VAL A 297 -5.16 -23.74 -0.66
N ILE A 298 -3.93 -24.05 -0.24
CA ILE A 298 -3.63 -24.74 1.01
C ILE A 298 -2.84 -23.82 1.94
N SER A 299 -3.39 -23.59 3.14
CA SER A 299 -2.81 -22.71 4.16
C SER A 299 -2.53 -23.44 5.47
N LEU A 300 -1.42 -23.07 6.13
CA LEU A 300 -1.11 -23.53 7.48
C LEU A 300 -2.12 -22.95 8.47
N GLU A 301 -2.50 -21.71 8.22
CA GLU A 301 -3.43 -20.88 8.96
C GLU A 301 -4.85 -21.41 8.85
N SER A 302 -5.65 -21.16 9.89
CA SER A 302 -7.11 -21.18 9.76
C SER A 302 -7.62 -20.00 8.92
N ALA A 303 -8.88 -20.06 8.49
CA ALA A 303 -9.51 -18.98 7.71
C ALA A 303 -9.40 -17.59 8.39
N GLU A 304 -9.47 -17.54 9.72
CA GLU A 304 -9.38 -16.30 10.51
C GLU A 304 -7.94 -15.80 10.70
N GLU A 305 -6.95 -16.69 10.55
CA GLU A 305 -5.53 -16.39 10.75
C GLU A 305 -4.80 -16.06 9.44
N MET A 306 -5.48 -16.15 8.28
CA MET A 306 -4.86 -15.97 6.98
C MET A 306 -4.24 -14.56 6.82
N PRO A 307 -2.98 -14.47 6.35
CA PRO A 307 -2.35 -13.17 6.13
C PRO A 307 -2.91 -12.37 4.94
N ALA A 308 -3.61 -13.01 4.01
CA ALA A 308 -4.20 -12.34 2.86
C ALA A 308 -5.24 -11.31 3.29
N SER A 309 -5.33 -10.20 2.55
CA SER A 309 -6.35 -9.19 2.82
C SER A 309 -7.76 -9.79 2.62
N PRO A 310 -8.76 -9.40 3.45
CA PRO A 310 -10.11 -9.95 3.36
C PRO A 310 -10.72 -9.84 1.96
N PHE A 311 -10.47 -8.71 1.28
CA PHE A 311 -10.92 -8.48 -0.08
C PHE A 311 -10.33 -9.48 -1.08
N GLU A 312 -9.04 -9.79 -1.02
CA GLU A 312 -8.43 -10.76 -1.94
C GLU A 312 -8.93 -12.18 -1.69
N LEU A 313 -9.21 -12.51 -0.42
CA LEU A 313 -9.81 -13.80 -0.05
C LEU A 313 -11.24 -13.93 -0.61
N GLU A 314 -12.09 -12.92 -0.41
CA GLU A 314 -13.45 -12.87 -0.94
C GLU A 314 -13.47 -12.97 -2.47
N GLU A 315 -12.56 -12.25 -3.14
CA GLU A 315 -12.45 -12.25 -4.59
C GLU A 315 -11.97 -13.59 -5.15
N ALA A 316 -11.06 -14.28 -4.45
CA ALA A 316 -10.66 -15.64 -4.80
C ALA A 316 -11.82 -16.64 -4.62
N GLN A 317 -12.60 -16.52 -3.54
CA GLN A 317 -13.79 -17.33 -3.31
C GLN A 317 -14.88 -17.09 -4.37
N HIS A 318 -15.08 -15.84 -4.79
CA HIS A 318 -16.00 -15.50 -5.88
C HIS A 318 -15.58 -16.05 -7.25
N GLU A 319 -14.33 -16.46 -7.41
CA GLU A 319 -13.78 -17.10 -8.61
C GLU A 319 -13.73 -18.64 -8.48
N ASP A 320 -14.48 -19.22 -7.53
CA ASP A 320 -14.59 -20.66 -7.27
C ASP A 320 -13.24 -21.34 -6.94
N ILE A 321 -12.32 -20.61 -6.29
CA ILE A 321 -11.09 -21.18 -5.73
C ILE A 321 -11.43 -21.94 -4.44
N ASP A 322 -10.99 -23.19 -4.36
CA ASP A 322 -11.16 -24.05 -3.18
C ASP A 322 -10.11 -23.70 -2.10
N PHE A 323 -10.50 -23.72 -0.84
CA PHE A 323 -9.60 -23.46 0.29
C PHE A 323 -9.53 -24.66 1.24
N VAL A 324 -8.29 -25.05 1.60
CA VAL A 324 -8.02 -26.08 2.60
C VAL A 324 -7.10 -25.52 3.66
N HIS A 325 -7.70 -25.17 4.79
CA HIS A 325 -7.01 -24.60 5.94
C HIS A 325 -6.42 -25.66 6.88
N ARG A 326 -5.59 -25.22 7.83
CA ARG A 326 -4.94 -26.07 8.85
C ARG A 326 -4.18 -27.24 8.23
N ARG A 327 -3.46 -26.96 7.14
CA ARG A 327 -2.74 -27.95 6.32
C ARG A 327 -1.38 -27.45 5.88
N GLY A 328 -0.35 -28.27 6.06
CA GLY A 328 1.00 -28.01 5.56
C GLY A 328 1.44 -29.03 4.51
N PRO A 329 2.41 -28.70 3.65
CA PRO A 329 2.96 -29.66 2.70
C PRO A 329 3.86 -30.68 3.41
N ALA A 330 3.60 -31.97 3.19
CA ALA A 330 4.46 -33.05 3.67
C ALA A 330 5.47 -33.48 2.59
N ARG A 331 4.98 -33.74 1.37
CA ARG A 331 5.80 -34.05 0.18
C ARG A 331 4.99 -33.87 -1.10
N ILE A 332 5.68 -33.66 -2.20
CA ILE A 332 5.11 -33.60 -3.54
C ILE A 332 5.19 -35.00 -4.16
N LEU A 333 4.07 -35.49 -4.68
CA LEU A 333 3.97 -36.79 -5.32
C LEU A 333 4.35 -36.66 -6.80
N VAL A 334 5.27 -37.52 -7.24
CA VAL A 334 5.90 -37.43 -8.56
C VAL A 334 5.82 -38.76 -9.27
N GLU A 335 5.35 -38.76 -10.51
CA GLU A 335 5.40 -39.89 -11.43
C GLU A 335 6.11 -39.48 -12.73
N ASN A 336 7.05 -40.30 -13.20
CA ASN A 336 7.83 -40.05 -14.43
C ASN A 336 8.55 -38.67 -14.47
N GLY A 337 8.84 -38.08 -13.31
CA GLY A 337 9.49 -36.78 -13.19
C GLY A 337 8.54 -35.58 -13.09
N SER A 338 7.22 -35.81 -13.22
CA SER A 338 6.20 -34.76 -13.17
C SER A 338 5.31 -34.88 -11.94
N VAL A 339 4.78 -33.75 -11.47
CA VAL A 339 3.83 -33.68 -10.36
C VAL A 339 2.54 -34.44 -10.70
N VAL A 340 2.05 -35.25 -9.77
CA VAL A 340 0.72 -35.89 -9.81
C VAL A 340 -0.14 -35.61 -8.58
N GLY A 341 0.43 -34.95 -7.56
CA GLY A 341 -0.30 -34.54 -6.37
C GLY A 341 0.56 -33.97 -5.27
N LEU A 342 -0.10 -33.56 -4.19
CA LEU A 342 0.51 -33.06 -2.96
C LEU A 342 -0.02 -33.87 -1.77
N GLU A 343 0.90 -34.46 -1.00
CA GLU A 343 0.57 -35.00 0.32
C GLU A 343 0.75 -33.90 1.37
N THR A 344 -0.25 -33.77 2.23
CA THR A 344 -0.34 -32.73 3.25
C THR A 344 -0.46 -33.34 4.63
N ILE A 345 -0.04 -32.58 5.62
CA ILE A 345 -0.11 -32.92 7.04
C ILE A 345 -1.03 -31.94 7.77
N GLY A 346 -1.79 -32.41 8.76
CA GLY A 346 -2.64 -31.56 9.59
C GLY A 346 -1.80 -30.58 10.44
N VAL A 347 -2.34 -29.37 10.67
CA VAL A 347 -1.71 -28.34 11.50
C VAL A 347 -2.59 -28.08 12.72
N ASN A 348 -2.04 -28.31 13.91
CA ASN A 348 -2.75 -28.04 15.18
C ASN A 348 -2.72 -26.54 15.51
N SER A 349 -1.56 -25.91 15.35
CA SER A 349 -1.35 -24.48 15.57
C SER A 349 -0.23 -23.96 14.68
N VAL A 350 -0.32 -22.69 14.24
CA VAL A 350 0.73 -22.04 13.43
C VAL A 350 1.72 -21.27 14.31
N PHE A 351 1.23 -20.72 15.42
CA PHE A 351 1.99 -19.86 16.31
C PHE A 351 2.14 -20.50 17.69
N ASP A 352 3.26 -20.21 18.37
CA ASP A 352 3.46 -20.56 19.77
C ASP A 352 2.68 -19.62 20.72
N GLU A 353 2.79 -19.87 22.02
CA GLU A 353 2.15 -19.07 23.09
C GLU A 353 2.57 -17.58 23.08
N ASN A 354 3.70 -17.26 22.44
CA ASN A 354 4.22 -15.90 22.31
C ASN A 354 3.91 -15.26 20.95
N GLY A 355 3.08 -15.90 20.12
CA GLY A 355 2.72 -15.44 18.78
C GLY A 355 3.85 -15.59 17.75
N ARG A 356 4.89 -16.38 18.04
CA ARG A 356 5.98 -16.63 17.07
C ARG A 356 5.59 -17.76 16.15
N PHE A 357 5.92 -17.62 14.87
CA PHE A 357 5.70 -18.66 13.87
C PHE A 357 6.46 -19.94 14.25
N SER A 358 5.72 -20.99 14.61
CA SER A 358 6.23 -22.27 15.08
C SER A 358 5.14 -23.33 14.88
N PRO A 359 4.90 -23.77 13.63
CA PRO A 359 3.80 -24.66 13.33
C PRO A 359 3.96 -26.03 14.01
N ASP A 360 2.89 -26.49 14.66
CA ASP A 360 2.75 -27.83 15.24
C ASP A 360 1.93 -28.72 14.31
N PHE A 361 2.47 -29.87 13.96
CA PHE A 361 1.91 -30.76 12.93
C PHE A 361 1.37 -32.05 13.53
N ASP A 362 0.17 -32.44 13.09
CA ASP A 362 -0.44 -33.72 13.40
C ASP A 362 0.05 -34.80 12.41
N GLN A 363 1.01 -35.61 12.86
CA GLN A 363 1.63 -36.68 12.08
C GLN A 363 0.65 -37.80 11.68
N ASP A 364 -0.49 -37.92 12.35
CA ASP A 364 -1.50 -38.94 12.07
C ASP A 364 -2.52 -38.47 11.02
N ASP A 365 -2.57 -37.16 10.69
CA ASP A 365 -3.55 -36.56 9.79
C ASP A 365 -2.97 -36.25 8.40
N LEU A 366 -2.58 -37.31 7.67
CA LEU A 366 -2.09 -37.20 6.29
C LEU A 366 -3.23 -37.25 5.26
N ARG A 367 -3.18 -36.35 4.27
CA ARG A 367 -4.15 -36.34 3.14
C ARG A 367 -3.46 -36.01 1.83
N THR A 368 -3.93 -36.64 0.76
CA THR A 368 -3.43 -36.43 -0.59
C THR A 368 -4.43 -35.64 -1.41
N PHE A 369 -3.92 -34.65 -2.15
CA PHE A 369 -4.64 -33.87 -3.14
C PHE A 369 -4.03 -34.15 -4.51
N GLU A 370 -4.87 -34.52 -5.49
CA GLU A 370 -4.40 -34.69 -6.87
C GLU A 370 -4.10 -33.32 -7.49
N ALA A 371 -2.97 -33.19 -8.17
CA ALA A 371 -2.53 -31.94 -8.76
C ALA A 371 -1.58 -32.23 -9.92
N ASP A 372 -1.67 -31.44 -10.97
CA ASP A 372 -0.75 -31.46 -12.11
C ASP A 372 0.30 -30.33 -11.97
N THR A 373 0.03 -29.35 -11.11
CA THR A 373 0.92 -28.23 -10.83
C THR A 373 0.84 -27.85 -9.36
N VAL A 374 1.98 -27.60 -8.74
CA VAL A 374 2.09 -27.10 -7.36
C VAL A 374 2.83 -25.77 -7.39
N ILE A 375 2.17 -24.70 -6.92
CA ILE A 375 2.75 -23.36 -6.84
C ILE A 375 3.13 -23.04 -5.39
N LEU A 376 4.41 -22.80 -5.13
CA LEU A 376 4.96 -22.48 -3.82
C LEU A 376 4.92 -20.96 -3.58
N ALA A 377 4.01 -20.50 -2.73
CA ALA A 377 3.88 -19.11 -2.29
C ALA A 377 4.34 -18.93 -0.83
N VAL A 378 5.53 -19.48 -0.51
CA VAL A 378 6.06 -19.57 0.86
C VAL A 378 7.05 -18.44 1.22
N GLY A 379 7.02 -17.34 0.47
CA GLY A 379 7.76 -16.11 0.73
C GLY A 379 8.84 -15.77 -0.30
N GLN A 380 9.47 -14.62 -0.09
CA GLN A 380 10.50 -14.07 -0.98
C GLN A 380 11.86 -13.92 -0.28
N ALA A 381 12.90 -13.72 -1.07
CA ALA A 381 14.26 -13.46 -0.64
C ALA A 381 14.91 -12.35 -1.48
N VAL A 382 15.92 -11.70 -0.88
CA VAL A 382 16.71 -10.64 -1.51
C VAL A 382 17.93 -11.28 -2.17
N ASP A 383 18.24 -10.86 -3.40
CA ASP A 383 19.46 -11.26 -4.12
C ASP A 383 20.68 -10.51 -3.56
N VAL A 384 21.10 -10.86 -2.33
CA VAL A 384 22.25 -10.21 -1.66
C VAL A 384 23.59 -10.53 -2.34
N GLU A 385 23.64 -11.60 -3.15
CA GLU A 385 24.82 -11.94 -3.94
C GLU A 385 25.15 -10.86 -4.99
N ALA A 386 24.12 -10.13 -5.46
CA ALA A 386 24.27 -8.97 -6.35
C ALA A 386 25.20 -7.89 -5.78
N LEU A 387 25.36 -7.80 -4.46
CA LEU A 387 26.25 -6.83 -3.81
C LEU A 387 27.74 -7.16 -3.95
N GLY A 388 28.08 -8.37 -4.43
CA GLY A 388 29.39 -8.79 -4.93
C GLY A 388 30.63 -8.12 -4.32
N GLY A 389 31.21 -8.69 -3.27
CA GLY A 389 32.47 -8.20 -2.68
C GLY A 389 32.39 -6.84 -1.98
N SER A 390 31.19 -6.26 -1.83
CA SER A 390 30.97 -5.10 -0.96
C SER A 390 31.12 -5.47 0.51
N ASP A 391 31.61 -4.52 1.33
CA ASP A 391 31.65 -4.65 2.80
C ASP A 391 30.32 -4.27 3.49
N VAL A 392 29.20 -4.32 2.75
CA VAL A 392 27.86 -4.08 3.30
C VAL A 392 27.49 -5.22 4.25
N GLU A 393 27.17 -4.88 5.50
CA GLU A 393 26.74 -5.87 6.49
C GLU A 393 25.34 -6.40 6.17
N LEU A 394 25.12 -7.70 6.36
CA LEU A 394 23.82 -8.34 6.18
C LEU A 394 23.10 -8.52 7.51
N SER A 395 21.78 -8.42 7.48
CA SER A 395 20.94 -8.73 8.63
C SER A 395 20.92 -10.25 8.89
N PRO A 396 20.57 -10.70 10.12
CA PRO A 396 20.36 -12.13 10.41
C PRO A 396 19.28 -12.80 9.55
N ARG A 397 18.43 -12.03 8.85
CA ARG A 397 17.36 -12.52 7.97
C ARG A 397 17.81 -12.69 6.52
N GLY A 398 19.08 -12.42 6.19
CA GLY A 398 19.59 -12.46 4.82
C GLY A 398 19.11 -11.27 3.97
N THR A 399 18.90 -10.11 4.59
CA THR A 399 18.60 -8.83 3.92
C THR A 399 19.76 -7.85 4.13
N ILE A 400 19.73 -6.68 3.50
CA ILE A 400 20.74 -5.65 3.73
C ILE A 400 20.60 -5.11 5.16
N GLY A 401 21.69 -5.08 5.91
CA GLY A 401 21.73 -4.53 7.26
C GLY A 401 21.64 -3.00 7.24
N VAL A 402 20.70 -2.45 8.00
CA VAL A 402 20.47 -1.00 8.11
C VAL A 402 20.25 -0.55 9.55
N ALA A 403 20.61 0.71 9.83
CA ALA A 403 20.27 1.42 11.06
C ALA A 403 18.85 2.02 11.01
N ASP A 404 18.44 2.73 12.07
CA ASP A 404 17.10 3.33 12.19
C ASP A 404 16.79 4.37 11.10
N ASP A 405 17.81 5.04 10.57
CA ASP A 405 17.70 6.01 9.47
C ASP A 405 17.88 5.37 8.08
N LEU A 406 17.86 4.03 8.00
CA LEU A 406 18.05 3.23 6.80
C LEU A 406 19.47 3.27 6.21
N ALA A 407 20.44 3.85 6.93
CA ALA A 407 21.84 3.83 6.53
C ALA A 407 22.42 2.41 6.65
N THR A 408 23.22 2.01 5.68
CA THR A 408 23.97 0.74 5.72
C THR A 408 25.25 0.89 6.57
N SER A 409 26.07 -0.17 6.65
CA SER A 409 27.40 -0.09 7.25
C SER A 409 28.39 0.82 6.48
N LEU A 410 28.06 1.21 5.25
CA LEU A 410 28.91 2.04 4.40
C LEU A 410 28.45 3.50 4.36
N ASP A 411 29.42 4.42 4.50
CA ASP A 411 29.16 5.86 4.47
C ASP A 411 28.60 6.31 3.12
N GLY A 412 27.51 7.08 3.14
CA GLY A 412 26.83 7.55 1.93
C GLY A 412 26.00 6.49 1.20
N VAL A 413 25.72 5.35 1.83
CA VAL A 413 24.94 4.25 1.23
C VAL A 413 23.76 3.88 2.14
N TRP A 414 22.56 3.87 1.58
CA TRP A 414 21.32 3.49 2.24
C TRP A 414 20.66 2.30 1.56
N ALA A 415 19.78 1.60 2.27
CA ALA A 415 18.93 0.55 1.71
C ALA A 415 17.53 0.61 2.31
N GLY A 416 16.51 0.21 1.56
CA GLY A 416 15.11 0.39 1.99
C GLY A 416 14.13 -0.45 1.19
N GLY A 417 12.88 -0.46 1.64
CA GLY A 417 11.87 -1.39 1.14
C GLY A 417 12.27 -2.84 1.43
N ASP A 418 11.86 -3.75 0.54
CA ASP A 418 12.07 -5.18 0.77
C ASP A 418 13.56 -5.58 0.83
N ALA A 419 14.45 -4.81 0.21
CA ALA A 419 15.89 -5.07 0.24
C ALA A 419 16.49 -5.00 1.65
N ALA A 420 16.01 -4.06 2.47
CA ALA A 420 16.47 -3.90 3.86
C ALA A 420 15.72 -4.81 4.83
N HIS A 421 14.47 -5.10 4.53
CA HIS A 421 13.53 -5.56 5.56
C HIS A 421 12.82 -6.88 5.26
N GLY A 422 12.96 -7.41 4.06
CA GLY A 422 12.12 -8.48 3.53
C GLY A 422 10.75 -7.94 3.07
N PRO A 423 9.89 -8.83 2.55
CA PRO A 423 8.60 -8.44 1.96
C PRO A 423 7.74 -7.61 2.89
N ARG A 424 7.30 -6.47 2.39
CA ARG A 424 6.42 -5.51 3.08
C ARG A 424 5.34 -5.00 2.16
N THR A 425 4.45 -4.18 2.71
CA THR A 425 3.42 -3.52 1.91
C THR A 425 4.04 -2.45 0.98
N LEU A 426 3.38 -2.23 -0.15
CA LEU A 426 3.77 -1.21 -1.12
C LEU A 426 4.03 0.16 -0.49
N ILE A 427 3.15 0.58 0.43
CA ILE A 427 3.19 1.91 1.04
C ILE A 427 4.35 2.07 2.02
N GLU A 428 4.80 0.99 2.66
CA GLU A 428 6.01 0.99 3.49
C GLU A 428 7.27 1.14 2.64
N ALA A 429 7.34 0.45 1.49
CA ALA A 429 8.46 0.60 0.56
C ALA A 429 8.57 2.04 0.03
N ILE A 430 7.44 2.68 -0.31
CA ILE A 430 7.39 4.10 -0.69
C ILE A 430 7.89 4.98 0.47
N ALA A 431 7.45 4.71 1.70
CA ALA A 431 7.89 5.47 2.87
C ALA A 431 9.40 5.38 3.12
N ASP A 432 9.99 4.19 2.97
CA ASP A 432 11.44 4.01 3.08
C ASP A 432 12.18 4.82 2.02
N GLY A 433 11.71 4.81 0.77
CA GLY A 433 12.28 5.64 -0.30
C GLY A 433 12.30 7.13 0.04
N ARG A 434 11.19 7.65 0.59
CA ARG A 434 11.08 9.06 1.02
C ARG A 434 11.96 9.39 2.22
N ARG A 435 12.08 8.48 3.19
CA ARG A 435 12.97 8.61 4.34
C ARG A 435 14.43 8.66 3.91
N VAL A 436 14.83 7.79 2.98
CA VAL A 436 16.19 7.80 2.42
C VAL A 436 16.46 9.09 1.65
N ALA A 437 15.52 9.56 0.82
CA ALA A 437 15.66 10.86 0.16
C ALA A 437 15.89 12.01 1.16
N SER A 438 15.17 11.99 2.28
CA SER A 438 15.34 12.97 3.37
C SER A 438 16.70 12.85 4.07
N ALA A 439 17.18 11.63 4.32
CA ALA A 439 18.49 11.38 4.94
C ALA A 439 19.65 11.78 4.02
N ILE A 440 19.54 11.50 2.72
CA ILE A 440 20.49 11.96 1.70
C ILE A 440 20.49 13.49 1.63
N HIS A 441 19.31 14.12 1.70
CA HIS A 441 19.22 15.57 1.72
C HIS A 441 19.95 16.17 2.93
N GLU A 442 19.64 15.66 4.13
CA GLU A 442 20.27 16.06 5.40
C GLU A 442 21.79 15.92 5.34
N ARG A 443 22.32 14.84 4.75
CA ARG A 443 23.78 14.66 4.59
C ARG A 443 24.44 15.84 3.88
N PHE A 444 23.81 16.39 2.85
CA PHE A 444 24.42 17.44 2.03
C PHE A 444 24.10 18.86 2.50
N THR A 445 23.01 19.07 3.23
CA THR A 445 22.59 20.40 3.68
C THR A 445 22.79 20.63 5.18
N GLY A 446 22.90 19.57 5.98
CA GLY A 446 22.78 19.63 7.43
C GLY A 446 21.36 19.91 7.93
N GLU A 447 20.38 19.99 7.01
CA GLU A 447 18.99 20.28 7.29
C GLU A 447 18.16 19.02 7.02
N ARG A 448 17.49 18.50 8.04
CA ARG A 448 16.33 17.65 7.79
C ARG A 448 15.24 18.52 7.18
N PRO A 449 14.56 18.08 6.11
CA PRO A 449 13.29 18.69 5.71
C PRO A 449 12.44 18.87 6.96
N GLN A 450 12.10 20.12 7.30
CA GLN A 450 11.65 20.55 8.63
C GLN A 450 10.67 19.56 9.28
N ASP A 451 10.89 19.27 10.58
CA ASP A 451 9.81 18.83 11.47
C ASP A 451 8.64 19.80 11.26
N ARG A 452 7.49 19.27 10.81
CA ARG A 452 6.33 20.07 10.42
C ARG A 452 6.06 21.10 11.52
N THR A 453 6.21 22.39 11.20
CA THR A 453 5.71 23.45 12.06
C THR A 453 4.25 23.65 11.71
N GLY A 454 3.40 23.68 12.73
CA GLY A 454 1.97 23.76 12.54
C GLY A 454 1.37 24.77 13.49
N GLN A 455 0.26 25.34 13.05
CA GLN A 455 -0.53 26.27 13.84
C GLN A 455 -1.96 25.75 13.94
N MET A 456 -2.53 25.77 15.13
CA MET A 456 -3.95 25.55 15.31
C MET A 456 -4.69 26.76 14.75
N VAL A 457 -5.55 26.52 13.78
CA VAL A 457 -6.44 27.53 13.19
C VAL A 457 -7.86 27.19 13.60
N GLU A 458 -8.51 28.11 14.31
CA GLU A 458 -9.93 28.03 14.61
C GLU A 458 -10.74 28.16 13.31
N LEU A 459 -11.67 27.23 13.09
CA LEU A 459 -12.54 27.24 11.92
C LEU A 459 -13.56 28.37 12.02
N GLN A 460 -13.93 28.96 10.87
CA GLN A 460 -14.98 29.99 10.86
C GLN A 460 -16.35 29.40 11.18
N GLN A 461 -16.58 28.17 10.73
CA GLN A 461 -17.75 27.38 11.07
C GLN A 461 -17.32 26.01 11.58
N PHE A 462 -17.96 25.51 12.63
CA PHE A 462 -17.74 24.13 13.06
C PHE A 462 -18.62 23.21 12.22
N HIS A 463 -18.17 21.97 11.98
CA HIS A 463 -19.04 20.96 11.41
C HIS A 463 -19.88 20.30 12.50
N ARG A 464 -21.13 20.00 12.16
CA ARG A 464 -22.04 19.20 12.98
C ARG A 464 -22.44 17.98 12.17
N PHE A 465 -22.32 16.80 12.75
CA PHE A 465 -22.76 15.57 12.08
C PHE A 465 -24.28 15.50 12.02
N ASP A 466 -24.79 14.96 10.92
CA ASP A 466 -26.21 14.69 10.76
C ASP A 466 -26.72 13.82 11.93
N ASP A 467 -27.98 14.00 12.35
CA ASP A 467 -28.57 13.22 13.44
C ASP A 467 -28.66 11.70 13.16
N THR A 468 -28.39 11.30 11.92
CA THR A 468 -28.36 9.91 11.48
C THR A 468 -26.95 9.41 11.13
N TYR A 469 -25.89 10.12 11.54
CA TYR A 469 -24.50 9.78 11.20
C TYR A 469 -24.09 8.35 11.60
N ASP A 470 -24.74 7.80 12.63
CA ASP A 470 -24.53 6.47 13.21
C ASP A 470 -25.35 5.37 12.52
N ARG A 471 -26.15 5.72 11.50
CA ARG A 471 -27.04 4.79 10.76
C ARG A 471 -26.61 4.53 9.33
N TRP A 472 -25.46 5.06 8.92
CA TRP A 472 -24.98 4.94 7.55
C TRP A 472 -24.00 3.79 7.43
N ASP A 473 -24.43 2.75 6.73
CA ASP A 473 -23.61 1.58 6.45
C ASP A 473 -22.46 1.92 5.49
N ARG A 474 -21.35 1.19 5.63
CA ARG A 474 -20.25 1.24 4.68
C ARG A 474 -20.72 0.76 3.32
N LEU A 475 -20.33 1.47 2.26
CA LEU A 475 -20.59 1.02 0.90
C LEU A 475 -19.55 -0.01 0.46
N ASP A 476 -20.02 -1.13 -0.07
CA ASP A 476 -19.16 -2.08 -0.77
C ASP A 476 -18.59 -1.45 -2.04
N ILE A 477 -17.33 -1.75 -2.32
CA ILE A 477 -16.66 -1.25 -3.51
C ILE A 477 -17.24 -2.01 -4.72
N PRO A 478 -17.77 -1.32 -5.75
CA PRO A 478 -18.31 -1.98 -6.92
C PRO A 478 -17.26 -2.85 -7.63
N THR A 479 -17.62 -4.11 -7.91
CA THR A 479 -16.81 -5.04 -8.70
C THR A 479 -17.54 -5.50 -9.95
N VAL A 480 -16.78 -5.97 -10.95
CA VAL A 480 -17.33 -6.66 -12.11
C VAL A 480 -17.90 -8.01 -11.64
N ALA A 481 -19.15 -8.29 -12.02
CA ALA A 481 -19.82 -9.56 -11.74
C ALA A 481 -18.99 -10.74 -12.29
N THR A 482 -18.90 -11.84 -11.54
CA THR A 482 -18.02 -12.98 -11.86
C THR A 482 -18.22 -13.52 -13.28
N ASP A 483 -19.47 -13.62 -13.74
CA ASP A 483 -19.84 -14.09 -15.09
C ASP A 483 -19.38 -13.17 -16.23
N ARG A 484 -18.95 -11.94 -15.90
CA ARG A 484 -18.45 -10.92 -16.81
C ARG A 484 -16.96 -10.61 -16.61
N ARG A 485 -16.27 -11.32 -15.71
CA ARG A 485 -14.82 -11.23 -15.54
C ARG A 485 -14.17 -12.00 -16.69
N VAL A 486 -14.02 -11.32 -17.82
CA VAL A 486 -13.34 -11.84 -19.01
C VAL A 486 -12.05 -11.07 -19.22
N GLY A 487 -10.96 -11.74 -19.56
CA GLY A 487 -9.69 -11.09 -19.82
C GLY A 487 -9.01 -10.52 -18.57
N LEU A 488 -8.16 -9.53 -18.79
CA LEU A 488 -7.38 -8.83 -17.77
C LEU A 488 -8.01 -7.50 -17.33
N ALA A 489 -9.30 -7.29 -17.64
CA ALA A 489 -10.00 -6.09 -17.21
C ALA A 489 -10.00 -5.96 -15.69
N GLN A 490 -9.87 -4.72 -15.20
CA GLN A 490 -9.89 -4.43 -13.77
C GLN A 490 -11.19 -4.94 -13.14
N VAL A 491 -11.05 -5.70 -12.05
CA VAL A 491 -12.20 -6.31 -11.37
C VAL A 491 -12.90 -5.28 -10.47
N GLU A 492 -12.14 -4.51 -9.72
CA GLU A 492 -12.67 -3.41 -8.92
C GLU A 492 -12.93 -2.20 -9.83
N LEU A 493 -14.12 -1.60 -9.77
CA LEU A 493 -14.54 -0.48 -10.63
C LEU A 493 -14.41 0.91 -9.96
N GLY A 494 -14.30 0.95 -8.63
CA GLY A 494 -14.31 2.21 -7.86
C GLY A 494 -15.71 2.77 -7.62
N PHE A 495 -15.80 3.86 -6.87
CA PHE A 495 -17.08 4.50 -6.54
C PHE A 495 -17.54 5.49 -7.62
N THR A 496 -18.84 5.51 -7.90
CA THR A 496 -19.47 6.67 -8.54
C THR A 496 -19.35 7.92 -7.65
N GLU A 497 -19.51 9.12 -8.24
CA GLU A 497 -19.48 10.35 -7.45
C GLU A 497 -20.48 10.33 -6.28
N GLN A 498 -21.72 9.89 -6.50
CA GLN A 498 -22.72 9.81 -5.44
C GLN A 498 -22.30 8.85 -4.32
N GLN A 499 -21.76 7.66 -4.67
CA GLN A 499 -21.26 6.70 -3.67
C GLN A 499 -20.07 7.28 -2.91
N ALA A 500 -19.14 7.95 -3.61
CA ALA A 500 -17.98 8.58 -2.99
C ALA A 500 -18.40 9.68 -1.99
N ARG A 501 -19.39 10.53 -2.34
CA ARG A 501 -19.96 11.51 -1.39
C ARG A 501 -20.57 10.84 -0.16
N CYS A 502 -21.40 9.81 -0.37
CA CYS A 502 -22.07 9.09 0.72
C CYS A 502 -21.06 8.44 1.66
N GLU A 503 -20.08 7.70 1.13
CA GLU A 503 -19.05 7.03 1.92
C GLU A 503 -18.12 8.03 2.61
N ALA A 504 -17.72 9.11 1.92
CA ALA A 504 -16.89 10.15 2.51
C ALA A 504 -17.59 10.91 3.64
N ALA A 505 -18.90 11.12 3.55
CA ALA A 505 -19.69 11.81 4.57
C ALA A 505 -19.76 11.04 5.91
N ARG A 506 -19.40 9.75 5.93
CA ARG A 506 -19.28 8.95 7.18
C ARG A 506 -18.05 9.34 8.02
N CYS A 507 -17.09 10.07 7.44
CA CYS A 507 -15.83 10.42 8.09
C CYS A 507 -16.03 11.25 9.37
N LEU A 508 -15.38 10.83 10.46
CA LEU A 508 -15.45 11.51 11.76
C LEU A 508 -14.57 12.77 11.85
N ARG A 509 -13.91 13.18 10.76
CA ARG A 509 -13.04 14.37 10.68
C ARG A 509 -12.10 14.51 11.89
N CYS A 510 -11.44 13.41 12.29
CA CYS A 510 -10.57 13.36 13.49
C CYS A 510 -9.41 14.38 13.49
N PHE A 511 -9.09 14.98 12.34
CA PHE A 511 -8.11 16.05 12.19
C PHE A 511 -8.60 17.41 12.73
N ALA A 512 -9.90 17.55 12.99
CA ALA A 512 -10.46 18.69 13.71
C ALA A 512 -10.45 18.43 15.22
N ASN A 513 -10.27 19.48 16.01
CA ASN A 513 -10.22 19.42 17.47
C ASN A 513 -11.20 20.41 18.09
N ILE A 514 -11.85 19.99 19.18
CA ILE A 514 -12.66 20.89 20.00
C ILE A 514 -11.70 21.76 20.81
N GLN A 515 -11.91 23.07 20.82
CA GLN A 515 -11.10 24.04 21.54
C GLN A 515 -11.93 24.72 22.62
N LEU A 516 -11.35 24.94 23.80
CA LEU A 516 -12.00 25.60 24.94
C LEU A 516 -11.37 26.98 25.19
N ASP A 517 -12.19 28.02 25.09
CA ASP A 517 -11.88 29.34 25.63
C ASP A 517 -12.24 29.39 27.12
N VAL A 518 -11.21 29.19 27.95
CA VAL A 518 -11.34 29.20 29.42
C VAL A 518 -11.88 30.50 29.98
N ASN A 519 -11.77 31.63 29.26
CA ASN A 519 -12.28 32.92 29.72
C ASN A 519 -13.78 33.09 29.49
N LYS A 520 -14.37 32.29 28.59
CA LYS A 520 -15.82 32.29 28.32
C LYS A 520 -16.55 31.18 29.05
N CYS A 521 -15.86 30.08 29.39
CA CYS A 521 -16.50 28.93 30.01
C CYS A 521 -17.07 29.28 31.40
N VAL A 522 -18.35 28.94 31.61
CA VAL A 522 -19.04 29.13 32.91
C VAL A 522 -19.27 27.82 33.67
N LEU A 523 -18.65 26.71 33.23
CA LEU A 523 -18.70 25.40 33.87
C LEU A 523 -20.13 24.88 34.15
N CYS A 524 -21.07 25.12 33.23
CA CYS A 524 -22.48 24.72 33.36
C CYS A 524 -22.76 23.22 33.09
N ALA A 525 -21.74 22.44 32.73
CA ALA A 525 -21.81 21.01 32.39
C ALA A 525 -22.73 20.61 31.21
N LEU A 526 -23.34 21.55 30.49
CA LEU A 526 -24.20 21.22 29.33
C LEU A 526 -23.46 20.51 28.19
N CYS A 527 -22.14 20.75 28.04
CA CYS A 527 -21.31 20.04 27.08
C CYS A 527 -21.05 18.58 27.47
N ALA A 528 -21.00 18.27 28.77
CA ALA A 528 -20.92 16.91 29.28
C ALA A 528 -22.24 16.18 29.05
N ASP A 529 -23.36 16.81 29.44
CA ASP A 529 -24.73 16.28 29.29
C ASP A 529 -25.09 15.91 27.84
N VAL A 530 -24.62 16.70 26.86
CA VAL A 530 -24.92 16.45 25.44
C VAL A 530 -23.93 15.52 24.75
N CYS A 531 -22.84 15.11 25.43
CA CYS A 531 -21.82 14.28 24.81
C CYS A 531 -22.34 12.85 24.63
N PRO A 532 -22.47 12.32 23.40
CA PRO A 532 -23.06 11.00 23.18
C PRO A 532 -22.16 9.84 23.63
N LEU A 533 -20.90 10.12 23.95
CA LEU A 533 -19.88 9.14 24.34
C LEU A 533 -19.36 9.37 25.76
N ASP A 534 -19.97 10.29 26.52
CA ASP A 534 -19.57 10.61 27.90
C ASP A 534 -18.06 10.93 28.05
N LEU A 535 -17.52 11.76 27.14
CA LEU A 535 -16.07 12.04 27.06
C LEU A 535 -15.67 13.40 27.67
N ILE A 536 -16.62 14.15 28.20
CA ILE A 536 -16.39 15.46 28.80
C ILE A 536 -16.81 15.40 30.26
N ASP A 537 -15.87 15.66 31.17
CA ASP A 537 -16.13 15.67 32.61
C ASP A 537 -15.83 17.03 33.23
N LEU A 538 -16.48 17.31 34.36
CA LEU A 538 -16.11 18.40 35.26
C LEU A 538 -15.52 17.79 36.53
N VAL A 539 -14.21 17.93 36.68
CA VAL A 539 -13.45 17.35 37.79
C VAL A 539 -12.89 18.44 38.69
N PRO A 540 -12.58 18.15 39.97
CA PRO A 540 -11.77 19.03 40.80
C PRO A 540 -10.45 19.40 40.09
N ALA A 541 -10.09 20.69 40.09
CA ALA A 541 -8.91 21.17 39.35
C ALA A 541 -7.59 20.52 39.80
N GLU A 542 -7.54 20.04 41.06
CA GLU A 542 -6.40 19.33 41.64
C GLU A 542 -6.11 17.98 40.97
N GLU A 543 -7.12 17.32 40.39
CA GLU A 543 -6.97 16.02 39.71
C GLU A 543 -6.19 16.11 38.39
N VAL A 544 -6.16 17.30 37.78
CA VAL A 544 -5.52 17.56 36.48
C VAL A 544 -4.33 18.51 36.58
N GLY A 545 -3.83 18.74 37.80
CA GLY A 545 -2.68 19.61 38.04
C GLY A 545 -2.95 21.10 37.77
N GLY A 546 -4.21 21.54 37.86
CA GLY A 546 -4.64 22.91 37.54
C GLY A 546 -4.09 23.96 38.52
N ALA A 547 -3.55 25.05 37.97
CA ALA A 547 -3.00 26.17 38.75
C ALA A 547 -4.04 27.27 39.09
N VAL A 548 -5.25 27.22 38.52
CA VAL A 548 -6.28 28.28 38.65
C VAL A 548 -7.69 27.66 38.72
N GLY A 549 -8.47 28.01 39.75
CA GLY A 549 -9.87 27.58 39.90
C GLY A 549 -10.07 26.36 40.81
N HIS A 550 -11.34 25.99 41.05
CA HIS A 550 -11.72 24.80 41.84
C HIS A 550 -12.16 23.60 40.99
N THR A 551 -12.57 23.85 39.75
CA THR A 551 -13.12 22.84 38.84
C THR A 551 -12.49 23.02 37.46
N ALA A 552 -12.13 21.91 36.83
CA ALA A 552 -11.60 21.83 35.48
C ALA A 552 -12.57 21.05 34.58
N LEU A 553 -12.63 21.43 33.31
CA LEU A 553 -13.29 20.65 32.27
C LEU A 553 -12.23 19.79 31.57
N THR A 554 -12.44 18.48 31.50
CA THR A 554 -11.60 17.56 30.75
C THR A 554 -12.33 17.05 29.52
N LEU A 555 -11.60 16.76 28.44
CA LEU A 555 -12.11 16.12 27.24
C LEU A 555 -11.16 15.00 26.84
N ASN A 556 -11.66 13.77 26.71
CA ASN A 556 -10.89 12.70 26.10
C ASN A 556 -10.82 12.90 24.58
N GLU A 557 -9.75 13.56 24.12
CA GLU A 557 -9.55 13.86 22.71
C GLU A 557 -9.28 12.64 21.83
N GLN A 558 -8.82 11.52 22.42
CA GLN A 558 -8.50 10.28 21.71
C GLN A 558 -9.74 9.47 21.35
N ALA A 559 -10.78 9.53 22.18
CA ALA A 559 -12.06 8.87 21.91
C ALA A 559 -13.08 9.80 21.23
N CYS A 560 -12.90 11.12 21.30
CA CYS A 560 -13.94 12.04 20.82
C CYS A 560 -14.10 12.00 19.29
N ILE A 561 -15.36 11.85 18.86
CA ILE A 561 -15.77 11.71 17.46
C ILE A 561 -16.02 13.05 16.75
N ARG A 562 -15.81 14.18 17.44
CA ARG A 562 -15.91 15.54 16.88
C ARG A 562 -17.30 15.90 16.32
N CYS A 563 -18.38 15.31 16.83
CA CYS A 563 -19.75 15.52 16.34
C CYS A 563 -20.30 16.97 16.43
N GLY A 564 -19.64 17.86 17.18
CA GLY A 564 -20.01 19.27 17.29
C GLY A 564 -21.14 19.59 18.28
N LEU A 565 -21.81 18.59 18.85
CA LEU A 565 -22.94 18.80 19.78
C LEU A 565 -22.58 19.66 21.00
N CYS A 566 -21.38 19.50 21.55
CA CYS A 566 -20.91 20.30 22.69
C CYS A 566 -20.75 21.78 22.33
N ILE A 567 -20.35 22.10 21.09
CA ILE A 567 -20.24 23.47 20.59
C ILE A 567 -21.64 24.07 20.41
N GLU A 568 -22.54 23.34 19.74
CA GLU A 568 -23.92 23.78 19.51
C GLU A 568 -24.67 24.05 20.83
N ARG A 569 -24.44 23.22 21.85
CA ARG A 569 -25.10 23.34 23.15
C ARG A 569 -24.50 24.44 24.04
N CYS A 570 -23.30 24.94 23.76
CA CYS A 570 -22.54 25.82 24.65
C CYS A 570 -23.12 27.26 24.71
N PRO A 571 -23.83 27.67 25.80
CA PRO A 571 -24.46 28.99 25.84
C PRO A 571 -23.48 30.18 25.75
N PRO A 572 -22.31 30.17 26.43
CA PRO A 572 -21.36 31.28 26.33
C PRO A 572 -20.52 31.24 25.04
N ARG A 573 -20.69 30.22 24.18
CA ARG A 573 -19.85 29.95 23.01
C ARG A 573 -18.36 29.89 23.39
N ALA A 574 -18.09 29.15 24.46
CA ALA A 574 -16.74 28.91 24.96
C ALA A 574 -16.04 27.74 24.24
N LEU A 575 -16.80 26.90 23.52
CA LEU A 575 -16.26 25.82 22.71
C LEU A 575 -16.26 26.23 21.24
N SER A 576 -15.16 25.97 20.55
CA SER A 576 -14.99 26.14 19.11
C SER A 576 -14.35 24.88 18.51
N MET A 577 -14.11 24.88 17.20
CA MET A 577 -13.41 23.80 16.52
C MET A 577 -12.23 24.38 15.76
N GLY A 578 -11.09 23.69 15.79
CA GLY A 578 -9.88 24.09 15.07
C GLY A 578 -9.22 22.92 14.36
N VAL A 579 -8.40 23.23 13.36
CA VAL A 579 -7.59 22.27 12.62
C VAL A 579 -6.12 22.71 12.67
N TRP A 580 -5.20 21.74 12.62
CA TRP A 580 -3.78 22.06 12.47
C TRP A 580 -3.44 22.30 11.01
N THR A 581 -2.95 23.51 10.70
CA THR A 581 -2.36 23.82 9.40
C THR A 581 -0.85 23.54 9.45
N GLY A 582 -0.27 23.01 8.37
CA GLY A 582 1.15 22.62 8.28
C GLY A 582 1.41 21.10 8.19
N VAL A 583 0.36 20.28 8.29
CA VAL A 583 0.45 18.80 8.28
C VAL A 583 -0.31 18.21 7.10
N GLY A 584 0.41 17.86 6.03
CA GLY A 584 -0.10 16.96 4.98
C GLY A 584 -1.30 17.48 4.18
N VAL A 585 -1.69 18.74 4.36
CA VAL A 585 -2.61 19.48 3.50
C VAL A 585 -1.73 20.45 2.70
N PRO A 586 -1.91 20.57 1.37
CA PRO A 586 -1.14 21.54 0.57
C PRO A 586 -1.22 22.93 1.19
N GLU A 587 -0.12 23.69 1.14
CA GLU A 587 -0.24 25.13 1.37
C GLU A 587 -1.32 25.67 0.43
N PRO A 588 -2.19 26.54 0.93
CA PRO A 588 -3.46 26.76 0.29
C PRO A 588 -3.31 27.12 -1.18
N VAL A 589 -3.93 26.30 -2.05
CA VAL A 589 -4.50 26.78 -3.31
C VAL A 589 -5.74 27.63 -2.96
N LEU A 590 -5.65 28.50 -1.94
CA LEU A 590 -6.64 29.54 -1.63
C LEU A 590 -6.42 30.72 -2.58
N ALA A 591 -6.52 30.44 -3.88
CA ALA A 591 -6.74 31.46 -4.88
C ALA A 591 -8.23 31.43 -5.25
N GLY A 592 -9.09 32.09 -4.46
CA GLY A 592 -10.44 32.44 -4.92
C GLY A 592 -11.54 32.60 -3.88
N GLY A 593 -11.35 32.12 -2.66
CA GLY A 593 -12.27 32.33 -1.56
C GLY A 593 -11.55 31.96 -0.27
N GLY A 594 -11.65 32.80 0.76
CA GLY A 594 -11.20 32.39 2.09
C GLY A 594 -11.85 31.08 2.51
N PRO A 595 -11.37 30.41 3.57
CA PRO A 595 -11.93 29.13 3.99
C PRO A 595 -13.43 29.31 4.23
N SER A 596 -14.23 28.81 3.30
CA SER A 596 -15.62 28.45 3.53
C SER A 596 -15.64 27.00 4.00
N LEU A 597 -14.91 26.75 5.09
CA LEU A 597 -14.95 25.55 5.92
C LEU A 597 -15.26 25.96 7.35
#